data_AF-A0A8S3JU19-F1
#
_entry.id   AF-A0A8S3JU19-F1
#
_cell.length_a   1.000
_cell.length_b   1.000
_cell.length_c   1.000
_cell.angle_alpha   90.00
_cell.angle_beta   90.00
_cell.angle_gamma   90.00
#
_symmetry.space_group_name_H-M   'P 1'
#
loop_
_entity.id
_entity.type
_entity.pdbx_description
1 polymer ?
#
loop_
_entity_poly.entity_id
_entity_poly.type
_entity_poly.pdbx_seq_one_letter_code
_entity_poly.pdbx_strand_id
1 'polypeptide(L)'
;MSKYICNYMMINLKNQSLKVQFSNQCQTEDVRLLARLLRQNKICRTFIFFGYDIPINYQDLLLGLKETTELTTLVLHHFMNIEVLNEILTSNCSPSRIKLSHCFNLSSTLFGLCQAVGQIENLVDLDIMDNTCIDDKAATIELLTVLRKHKTIKNVRLHVFNIQPSNENETCLITSLLQDSFISHL
;
A
#
# COMPACT_ATOMS: atom_id res chain seq x y z
N MET A 1 11.61 18.79 -12.69
CA MET A 1 11.60 17.41 -12.18
C MET A 1 13.02 17.08 -11.81
N SER A 2 13.30 16.86 -10.53
CA SER A 2 14.67 16.62 -10.07
C SER A 2 14.83 15.12 -9.80
N LYS A 3 15.75 14.48 -10.52
CA LYS A 3 16.09 13.07 -10.35
C LYS A 3 17.46 13.00 -9.68
N TYR A 4 17.51 12.41 -8.51
CA TYR A 4 18.76 12.11 -7.80
C TYR A 4 19.01 10.62 -7.90
N ILE A 5 20.21 10.25 -8.35
CA ILE A 5 20.65 8.87 -8.42
C ILE A 5 21.72 8.74 -7.32
N CYS A 6 21.34 8.10 -6.22
CA CYS A 6 22.29 7.55 -5.27
C CYS A 6 22.74 6.18 -5.80
N ASN A 7 23.88 5.69 -5.33
CA ASN A 7 24.46 4.43 -5.81
C ASN A 7 23.45 3.27 -5.82
N TYR A 8 22.54 3.24 -4.85
CA TYR A 8 21.55 2.17 -4.70
C TYR A 8 20.10 2.63 -4.55
N MET A 9 19.82 3.90 -4.81
CA MET A 9 18.49 4.48 -4.65
C MET A 9 18.22 5.55 -5.70
N MET A 10 17.06 5.48 -6.33
CA MET A 10 16.55 6.51 -7.22
C MET A 10 15.49 7.33 -6.49
N ILE A 11 15.72 8.64 -6.40
CA ILE A 11 14.77 9.59 -5.84
C ILE A 11 14.28 10.52 -6.93
N ASN A 12 12.96 10.69 -7.00
CA ASN A 12 12.32 11.60 -7.93
C ASN A 12 11.35 12.49 -7.15
N LEU A 13 11.64 13.80 -7.19
CA LEU A 13 10.86 14.83 -6.53
C LEU A 13 10.12 15.65 -7.59
N LYS A 14 8.78 15.68 -7.46
CA LYS A 14 7.91 16.48 -8.31
C LYS A 14 6.77 17.06 -7.47
N ASN A 15 6.79 18.38 -7.26
CA ASN A 15 5.82 19.09 -6.42
C ASN A 15 5.75 18.44 -5.02
N GLN A 16 4.57 18.02 -4.59
CA GLN A 16 4.30 17.35 -3.32
C GLN A 16 4.48 15.83 -3.39
N SER A 17 5.06 15.31 -4.48
CA SER A 17 5.31 13.88 -4.67
C SER A 17 6.79 13.53 -4.49
N LEU A 18 7.03 12.53 -3.65
CA LEU A 18 8.31 11.87 -3.46
C LEU A 18 8.18 10.43 -3.98
N LYS A 19 8.88 10.11 -5.06
CA LYS A 19 8.99 8.75 -5.58
C LYS A 19 10.37 8.19 -5.26
N VAL A 20 10.41 6.99 -4.70
CA VAL A 20 11.64 6.31 -4.29
C VAL A 20 11.63 4.87 -4.76
N GLN A 21 12.78 4.43 -5.26
CA GLN A 21 13.02 3.06 -5.68
C GLN A 21 14.42 2.65 -5.25
N PHE A 22 14.52 1.55 -4.52
CA PHE A 22 15.80 0.91 -4.23
C PHE A 22 16.27 0.07 -5.40
N SER A 23 17.59 -0.07 -5.49
CA SER A 23 18.23 -1.11 -6.30
C SER A 23 18.55 -2.32 -5.42
N ASN A 24 18.87 -3.44 -6.07
CA ASN A 24 19.10 -4.77 -5.51
C ASN A 24 20.27 -4.83 -4.50
N GLN A 25 21.00 -3.73 -4.30
CA GLN A 25 22.18 -3.63 -3.43
C GLN A 25 22.02 -2.54 -2.35
N CYS A 26 20.78 -2.16 -2.03
CA CYS A 26 20.45 -1.16 -1.02
C CYS A 26 21.20 -1.39 0.29
N GLN A 27 21.83 -0.34 0.82
CA GLN A 27 22.54 -0.37 2.10
C GLN A 27 21.73 0.35 3.17
N THR A 28 22.10 0.12 4.43
CA THR A 28 21.55 0.82 5.60
C THR A 28 21.57 2.35 5.45
N GLU A 29 22.63 2.89 4.87
CA GLU A 29 22.79 4.33 4.70
C GLU A 29 21.80 4.93 3.70
N ASP A 30 21.38 4.16 2.68
CA ASP A 30 20.33 4.58 1.74
C ASP A 30 18.96 4.68 2.44
N VAL A 31 18.66 3.72 3.32
CA VAL A 31 17.45 3.74 4.17
C VAL A 31 17.46 4.94 5.11
N ARG A 32 18.60 5.22 5.75
CA ARG A 32 18.77 6.39 6.63
C ARG A 32 18.62 7.69 5.87
N LEU A 33 19.14 7.77 4.64
CA LEU A 33 18.96 8.94 3.78
C LEU A 33 17.47 9.13 3.45
N LEU A 34 16.76 8.07 3.07
CA LEU A 34 15.32 8.12 2.82
C LEU A 34 14.55 8.57 4.08
N ALA A 35 14.85 8.00 5.24
CA ALA A 35 14.25 8.38 6.50
C ALA A 35 14.43 9.88 6.79
N ARG A 36 15.67 10.39 6.62
CA ARG A 36 15.96 11.83 6.78
C ARG A 36 15.18 12.69 5.80
N LEU A 37 15.07 12.26 4.54
CA LEU A 37 14.29 12.98 3.52
C LEU A 37 12.82 13.06 3.90
N LEU A 38 12.23 11.96 4.38
CA LEU A 38 10.83 11.93 4.84
C LEU A 38 10.63 12.90 6.02
N ARG A 39 11.50 12.84 7.04
CA ARG A 39 11.43 13.71 8.22
C ARG A 39 11.54 15.20 7.86
N GLN A 40 12.41 15.54 6.91
CA GLN A 40 12.66 16.92 6.50
C GLN A 40 11.64 17.45 5.49
N ASN A 41 11.00 16.58 4.70
CA ASN A 41 10.08 17.00 3.65
C ASN A 41 8.68 17.30 4.19
N LYS A 42 8.46 18.55 4.62
CA LYS A 42 7.19 19.03 5.18
C LYS A 42 6.08 19.27 4.15
N ILE A 43 6.40 19.21 2.85
CA ILE A 43 5.44 19.44 1.76
C ILE A 43 5.01 18.15 1.05
N CYS A 44 5.61 17.00 1.39
CA CYS A 44 5.24 15.72 0.81
C CYS A 44 3.78 15.41 1.15
N ARG A 45 2.96 15.15 0.13
CA ARG A 45 1.57 14.69 0.24
C ARG A 45 1.40 13.32 -0.41
N THR A 46 2.25 12.97 -1.36
CA THR A 46 2.22 11.69 -2.08
C THR A 46 3.56 10.99 -1.99
N PHE A 47 3.61 9.87 -1.28
CA PHE A 47 4.78 9.00 -1.23
C PHE A 47 4.57 7.80 -2.13
N ILE A 48 5.45 7.62 -3.11
CA ILE A 48 5.45 6.50 -4.05
C ILE A 48 6.69 5.68 -3.79
N PHE A 49 6.54 4.43 -3.38
CA PHE A 49 7.65 3.62 -2.94
C PHE A 49 7.63 2.23 -3.58
N PHE A 50 8.77 1.83 -4.13
CA PHE A 50 8.99 0.54 -4.75
C PHE A 50 9.78 -0.34 -3.77
N GLY A 51 9.13 -1.37 -3.24
CA GLY A 51 9.61 -2.21 -2.15
C GLY A 51 10.41 -3.45 -2.57
N TYR A 52 10.97 -3.48 -3.78
CA TYR A 52 11.88 -4.54 -4.19
C TYR A 52 13.06 -4.58 -3.22
N ASP A 53 13.31 -5.74 -2.62
CA ASP A 53 14.45 -6.03 -1.73
C ASP A 53 14.66 -4.98 -0.62
N ILE A 54 13.60 -4.60 0.11
CA ILE A 54 13.76 -3.73 1.29
C ILE A 54 14.74 -4.42 2.26
N PRO A 55 15.83 -3.73 2.66
CA PRO A 55 16.81 -4.31 3.56
C PRO A 55 16.21 -4.56 4.95
N ILE A 56 16.76 -5.55 5.66
CA ILE A 56 16.27 -6.04 6.97
C ILE A 56 16.14 -4.92 8.03
N ASN A 57 16.96 -3.88 7.91
CA ASN A 57 17.06 -2.75 8.81
C ASN A 57 16.24 -1.53 8.33
N TYR A 58 14.94 -1.75 8.12
CA TYR A 58 13.95 -0.76 7.68
C TYR A 58 13.35 0.10 8.81
N GLN A 59 13.80 -0.05 10.06
CA GLN A 59 13.26 0.66 11.22
C GLN A 59 13.41 2.20 11.10
N ASP A 60 14.52 2.68 10.53
CA ASP A 60 14.72 4.11 10.28
C ASP A 60 13.68 4.66 9.30
N LEU A 61 13.30 3.88 8.27
CA LEU A 61 12.25 4.24 7.32
C LEU A 61 10.89 4.37 8.02
N LEU A 62 10.51 3.42 8.88
CA LEU A 62 9.26 3.48 9.63
C LEU A 62 9.19 4.70 10.54
N LEU A 63 10.28 5.02 11.23
CA LEU A 63 10.38 6.24 12.02
C LEU A 63 10.20 7.50 11.15
N GLY A 64 10.84 7.52 9.97
CA GLY A 64 10.67 8.61 9.01
C GLY A 64 9.23 8.78 8.53
N LEU A 65 8.54 7.68 8.23
CA LEU A 65 7.12 7.68 7.84
C LEU A 65 6.22 8.17 8.97
N LYS A 66 6.44 7.67 10.19
CA LYS A 66 5.69 8.08 11.40
C LYS A 66 5.79 9.58 11.68
N GLU A 67 6.93 10.18 11.38
CA GLU A 67 7.15 11.63 11.54
C GLU A 67 6.60 12.47 10.38
N THR A 68 6.10 11.84 9.31
CA THR A 68 5.53 12.51 8.14
C THR A 68 4.03 12.76 8.36
N THR A 69 3.69 13.90 8.97
CA THR A 69 2.31 14.23 9.37
C THR A 69 1.40 14.64 8.23
N GLU A 70 1.96 15.03 7.09
CA GLU A 70 1.19 15.61 5.99
C GLU A 70 0.88 14.62 4.86
N LEU A 71 1.31 13.37 4.99
CA LEU A 71 1.12 12.37 3.95
C LEU A 71 -0.36 12.06 3.77
N THR A 72 -0.91 12.31 2.58
CA THR A 72 -2.32 12.01 2.29
C THR A 72 -2.50 10.83 1.35
N THR A 73 -1.47 10.49 0.58
CA THR A 73 -1.49 9.42 -0.43
C THR A 73 -0.24 8.56 -0.31
N LEU A 74 -0.44 7.26 -0.11
CA LEU A 74 0.60 6.25 -0.09
C LEU A 74 0.44 5.31 -1.29
N VAL A 75 1.47 5.19 -2.12
CA VAL A 75 1.50 4.30 -3.29
C VAL A 75 2.65 3.33 -3.13
N LEU A 76 2.34 2.05 -2.97
CA LEU A 76 3.31 0.99 -2.73
C LEU A 76 3.31 0.01 -3.91
N HIS A 77 4.49 -0.27 -4.43
CA HIS A 77 4.69 -1.19 -5.54
C HIS A 77 5.68 -2.29 -5.16
N HIS A 78 5.39 -3.52 -5.56
CA HIS A 78 6.36 -4.63 -5.53
C HIS A 78 6.92 -4.95 -4.14
N PHE A 79 6.06 -4.94 -3.13
CA PHE A 79 6.43 -5.33 -1.77
C PHE A 79 6.38 -6.85 -1.63
N MET A 80 7.54 -7.48 -1.50
CA MET A 80 7.64 -8.93 -1.30
C MET A 80 7.71 -9.31 0.19
N ASN A 81 8.11 -8.36 1.06
CA ASN A 81 8.15 -8.56 2.51
C ASN A 81 6.85 -8.05 3.14
N ILE A 82 6.01 -8.99 3.56
CA ILE A 82 4.68 -8.75 4.11
C ILE A 82 4.74 -8.06 5.48
N GLU A 83 5.69 -8.45 6.33
CA GLU A 83 5.85 -7.87 7.67
C GLU A 83 6.13 -6.38 7.56
N VAL A 84 7.06 -6.01 6.67
CA VAL A 84 7.39 -4.60 6.38
C VAL A 84 6.19 -3.85 5.81
N LEU A 85 5.47 -4.45 4.86
CA LEU A 85 4.28 -3.84 4.29
C LEU A 85 3.24 -3.52 5.37
N ASN A 86 2.96 -4.48 6.25
CA ASN A 86 2.02 -4.31 7.35
C ASN A 86 2.49 -3.23 8.33
N GLU A 87 3.78 -3.19 8.67
CA GLU A 87 4.35 -2.14 9.54
C GLU A 87 4.27 -0.75 8.90
N ILE A 88 4.46 -0.64 7.59
CA ILE A 88 4.30 0.62 6.87
C ILE A 88 2.83 1.06 6.88
N LEU A 89 1.89 0.16 6.59
CA LEU A 89 0.46 0.49 6.53
C LEU A 89 -0.13 0.82 7.90
N THR A 90 0.38 0.19 8.96
CA THR A 90 -0.01 0.46 10.36
C THR A 90 0.81 1.56 11.02
N SER A 91 1.85 2.07 10.34
CA SER A 91 2.56 3.25 10.83
C SER A 91 1.59 4.43 10.91
N ASN A 92 1.73 5.28 11.93
CA ASN A 92 0.79 6.39 12.21
C ASN A 92 0.72 7.47 11.10
N CYS A 93 1.25 7.23 9.90
CA CYS A 93 1.11 8.11 8.74
C CYS A 93 -0.29 7.98 8.12
N SER A 94 -1.38 8.19 8.87
CA SER A 94 -2.78 7.92 8.48
C SER A 94 -3.15 8.47 7.08
N PRO A 95 -2.97 7.71 5.99
CA PRO A 95 -3.14 8.23 4.66
C PRO A 95 -4.62 8.18 4.29
N SER A 96 -5.12 9.22 3.65
CA SER A 96 -6.48 9.20 3.13
C SER A 96 -6.64 8.34 1.87
N ARG A 97 -5.53 7.98 1.20
CA ARG A 97 -5.52 7.21 -0.03
C ARG A 97 -4.38 6.21 -0.05
N ILE A 98 -4.69 4.95 -0.38
CA ILE A 98 -3.71 3.88 -0.49
C ILE A 98 -3.85 3.23 -1.86
N LYS A 99 -2.71 3.06 -2.53
CA LYS A 99 -2.61 2.27 -3.76
C LYS A 99 -1.55 1.19 -3.58
N LEU A 100 -1.94 -0.06 -3.80
CA LEU A 100 -1.06 -1.22 -3.70
C LEU A 100 -0.97 -1.86 -5.08
N SER A 101 0.23 -2.18 -5.55
CA SER A 101 0.39 -2.89 -6.81
C SER A 101 1.48 -3.94 -6.75
N HIS A 102 1.16 -5.17 -7.15
CA HIS A 102 2.09 -6.30 -7.12
C HIS A 102 2.75 -6.49 -5.74
N CYS A 103 1.97 -6.35 -4.66
CA CYS A 103 2.42 -6.44 -3.27
C CYS A 103 2.05 -7.77 -2.61
N PHE A 104 1.25 -8.61 -3.27
CA PHE A 104 0.71 -9.83 -2.70
C PHE A 104 1.28 -11.01 -3.48
N ASN A 105 1.96 -11.91 -2.76
CA ASN A 105 2.38 -13.21 -3.29
C ASN A 105 1.70 -14.38 -2.55
N LEU A 106 0.97 -14.10 -1.46
CA LEU A 106 0.40 -15.10 -0.54
C LEU A 106 -0.89 -14.57 0.10
N SER A 107 -1.89 -15.43 0.31
CA SER A 107 -3.19 -15.06 0.91
C SER A 107 -3.07 -14.56 2.37
N SER A 108 -2.06 -15.01 3.11
CA SER A 108 -1.73 -14.49 4.46
C SER A 108 -1.46 -12.98 4.48
N THR A 109 -0.97 -12.44 3.36
CA THR A 109 -0.73 -11.00 3.17
C THR A 109 -2.03 -10.20 3.22
N LEU A 110 -3.12 -10.76 2.71
CA LEU A 110 -4.40 -10.06 2.65
C LEU A 110 -5.02 -9.91 4.04
N PHE A 111 -4.86 -10.89 4.93
CA PHE A 111 -5.31 -10.73 6.33
C PHE A 111 -4.57 -9.60 7.05
N GLY A 112 -3.25 -9.49 6.84
CA GLY A 112 -2.46 -8.36 7.36
C GLY A 112 -2.93 -7.02 6.81
N LEU A 113 -3.25 -6.96 5.51
CA LEU A 113 -3.87 -5.78 4.90
C LEU A 113 -5.22 -5.45 5.54
N CYS A 114 -6.10 -6.44 5.73
CA CYS A 114 -7.41 -6.24 6.35
C CYS A 114 -7.28 -5.63 7.74
N GLN A 115 -6.34 -6.13 8.54
CA GLN A 115 -6.03 -5.57 9.85
C GLN A 115 -5.55 -4.12 9.74
N ALA A 116 -4.63 -3.83 8.82
CA ALA A 116 -4.10 -2.48 8.63
C ALA A 116 -5.19 -1.51 8.16
N VAL A 117 -5.96 -1.87 7.12
CA VAL A 117 -7.09 -1.07 6.62
C VAL A 117 -8.10 -0.79 7.72
N GLY A 118 -8.42 -1.77 8.56
CA GLY A 118 -9.34 -1.59 9.68
C GLY A 118 -8.88 -0.59 10.75
N GLN A 119 -7.58 -0.25 10.80
CA GLN A 119 -7.01 0.70 11.75
C GLN A 119 -6.88 2.13 11.19
N ILE A 120 -7.01 2.33 9.87
CA ILE A 120 -6.77 3.64 9.24
C ILE A 120 -8.07 4.46 9.21
N GLU A 121 -8.31 5.23 10.27
CA GLU A 121 -9.58 5.96 10.47
C GLU A 121 -9.98 6.88 9.31
N ASN A 122 -9.01 7.47 8.60
CA ASN A 122 -9.24 8.48 7.57
C ASN A 122 -9.14 7.95 6.13
N LEU A 123 -9.11 6.63 5.92
CA LEU A 123 -8.97 6.06 4.58
C LEU A 123 -10.24 6.30 3.74
N VAL A 124 -10.09 7.03 2.64
CA VAL A 124 -11.17 7.40 1.71
C VAL A 124 -11.11 6.61 0.40
N ASP A 125 -9.90 6.36 -0.13
CA ASP A 125 -9.68 5.66 -1.40
C ASP A 125 -8.70 4.49 -1.19
N LEU A 126 -9.10 3.29 -1.60
CA LEU A 126 -8.26 2.09 -1.62
C LEU A 126 -8.23 1.50 -3.02
N ASP A 127 -7.04 1.28 -3.55
CA ASP A 127 -6.80 0.74 -4.89
C ASP A 127 -5.84 -0.44 -4.78
N ILE A 128 -6.32 -1.65 -5.07
CA ILE A 128 -5.55 -2.89 -4.98
C ILE A 128 -5.39 -3.47 -6.38
N MET A 129 -4.19 -3.33 -6.93
CA MET A 129 -3.81 -3.83 -8.24
C MET A 129 -2.85 -5.01 -8.14
N ASP A 130 -3.39 -6.18 -7.81
CA ASP A 130 -2.58 -7.37 -7.61
C ASP A 130 -3.23 -8.60 -8.20
N ASN A 131 -2.40 -9.40 -8.87
CA ASN A 131 -2.82 -10.56 -9.63
C ASN A 131 -3.20 -11.77 -8.79
N THR A 132 -2.81 -11.83 -7.51
CA THR A 132 -3.06 -13.01 -6.66
C THR A 132 -3.86 -12.69 -5.41
N CYS A 133 -4.10 -11.41 -5.12
CA CYS A 133 -4.72 -10.96 -3.87
C CYS A 133 -6.14 -11.52 -3.64
N ILE A 134 -6.87 -11.85 -4.71
CA ILE A 134 -8.31 -12.19 -4.65
C ILE A 134 -8.57 -13.67 -5.01
N ASP A 135 -7.51 -14.47 -5.07
CA ASP A 135 -7.63 -15.92 -5.35
C ASP A 135 -8.17 -16.71 -4.14
N ASP A 136 -8.00 -16.18 -2.92
CA ASP A 136 -8.46 -16.81 -1.67
C ASP A 136 -9.82 -16.27 -1.22
N LYS A 137 -10.80 -17.17 -1.08
CA LYS A 137 -12.17 -16.84 -0.66
C LYS A 137 -12.25 -16.23 0.73
N ALA A 138 -11.60 -16.86 1.70
CA ALA A 138 -11.69 -16.45 3.08
C ALA A 138 -11.08 -15.06 3.25
N ALA A 139 -9.95 -14.82 2.60
CA ALA A 139 -9.28 -13.53 2.62
C ALA A 139 -10.10 -12.44 1.90
N THR A 140 -10.77 -12.78 0.78
CA THR A 140 -11.67 -11.86 0.06
C THR A 140 -12.89 -11.48 0.91
N ILE A 141 -13.52 -12.45 1.58
CA ILE A 141 -14.65 -12.19 2.49
C ILE A 141 -14.22 -11.31 3.65
N GLU A 142 -13.04 -11.54 4.22
CA GLU A 142 -12.50 -10.72 5.30
C GLU A 142 -12.28 -9.28 4.85
N LEU A 143 -11.66 -9.08 3.67
CA LEU A 143 -11.46 -7.75 3.08
C LEU A 143 -12.80 -7.01 2.96
N LEU A 144 -13.78 -7.63 2.31
CA LEU A 144 -15.10 -7.03 2.14
C LEU A 144 -15.78 -6.72 3.48
N THR A 145 -15.61 -7.59 4.47
CA THR A 145 -16.15 -7.40 5.82
C THR A 145 -15.54 -6.18 6.52
N VAL A 146 -14.21 -6.00 6.41
CA VAL A 146 -13.52 -4.82 6.93
C VAL A 146 -13.98 -3.56 6.19
N LEU A 147 -14.05 -3.59 4.86
CA LEU A 147 -14.44 -2.45 4.04
C LEU A 147 -15.87 -1.98 4.35
N ARG A 148 -16.83 -2.90 4.51
CA ARG A 148 -18.23 -2.58 4.88
C ARG A 148 -18.35 -1.92 6.26
N LYS A 149 -17.44 -2.24 7.19
CA LYS A 149 -17.41 -1.63 8.54
C LYS A 149 -16.66 -0.29 8.55
N HIS A 150 -15.91 0.02 7.50
CA HIS A 150 -15.07 1.19 7.44
C HIS A 150 -15.90 2.46 7.22
N LYS A 151 -15.83 3.42 8.15
CA LYS A 151 -16.74 4.58 8.20
C LYS A 151 -16.47 5.65 7.14
N THR A 152 -15.22 5.78 6.71
CA THR A 152 -14.77 6.90 5.88
C THR A 152 -14.46 6.51 4.44
N ILE A 153 -14.47 5.21 4.13
CA ILE A 153 -14.12 4.73 2.79
C ILE A 153 -15.25 5.07 1.82
N LYS A 154 -14.89 5.66 0.69
CA LYS A 154 -15.86 6.08 -0.33
C LYS A 154 -15.63 5.37 -1.65
N ASN A 155 -14.40 4.91 -1.87
CA ASN A 155 -13.99 4.39 -3.15
C ASN A 155 -13.00 3.25 -2.98
N VAL A 156 -13.37 2.08 -3.49
CA VAL A 156 -12.55 0.88 -3.54
C VAL A 156 -12.45 0.43 -4.99
N ARG A 157 -11.22 0.28 -5.47
CA ARG A 157 -10.91 -0.39 -6.74
C ARG A 157 -10.16 -1.66 -6.42
N LEU A 158 -10.74 -2.78 -6.81
CA LEU A 158 -10.05 -4.06 -6.83
C LEU A 158 -9.77 -4.36 -8.29
N HIS A 159 -8.55 -4.75 -8.63
CA HIS A 159 -8.24 -5.24 -9.97
C HIS A 159 -8.09 -6.73 -9.89
N VAL A 160 -9.10 -7.45 -10.36
CA VAL A 160 -9.07 -8.92 -10.30
C VAL A 160 -8.50 -9.49 -11.58
N PHE A 161 -7.45 -10.30 -11.44
CA PHE A 161 -6.86 -11.04 -12.54
C PHE A 161 -7.22 -12.51 -12.37
N ASN A 162 -7.62 -13.19 -13.43
CA ASN A 162 -7.87 -14.65 -13.45
C ASN A 162 -9.00 -15.17 -12.54
N ILE A 163 -10.17 -14.51 -12.50
CA ILE A 163 -11.38 -15.17 -11.99
C ILE A 163 -11.78 -16.29 -12.96
N GLN A 164 -11.76 -17.54 -12.49
CA GLN A 164 -12.39 -18.63 -13.24
C GLN A 164 -13.92 -18.55 -13.11
N PRO A 165 -14.67 -18.69 -14.22
CA PRO A 165 -16.13 -18.72 -14.19
C PRO A 165 -16.64 -19.78 -13.23
N SER A 166 -17.74 -19.50 -12.52
CA SER A 166 -18.39 -20.39 -11.54
C SER A 166 -17.60 -20.66 -10.25
N ASN A 167 -16.56 -19.88 -9.97
CA ASN A 167 -15.92 -19.87 -8.66
C ASN A 167 -16.83 -19.15 -7.63
N GLU A 168 -16.91 -19.66 -6.41
CA GLU A 168 -17.62 -19.01 -5.31
C GLU A 168 -17.06 -17.59 -5.01
N ASN A 169 -15.78 -17.33 -5.33
CA ASN A 169 -15.19 -15.98 -5.26
C ASN A 169 -15.81 -15.00 -6.25
N GLU A 170 -16.08 -15.44 -7.48
CA GLU A 170 -16.74 -14.63 -8.50
C GLU A 170 -18.10 -14.17 -8.00
N THR A 171 -18.88 -15.11 -7.48
CA THR A 171 -20.21 -14.82 -6.91
C THR A 171 -20.11 -13.82 -5.76
N CYS A 172 -19.12 -13.95 -4.88
CA CYS A 172 -18.90 -13.04 -3.76
C CYS A 172 -18.57 -11.61 -4.22
N LEU A 173 -17.68 -11.47 -5.20
CA LEU A 173 -17.26 -10.17 -5.74
C LEU A 173 -18.39 -9.49 -6.52
N ILE A 174 -19.09 -10.23 -7.39
CA ILE A 174 -20.26 -9.71 -8.13
C ILE A 174 -21.35 -9.25 -7.16
N THR A 175 -21.66 -10.06 -6.15
CA THR A 175 -22.67 -9.70 -5.13
C THR A 175 -22.27 -8.40 -4.43
N SER A 176 -20.98 -8.26 -4.09
CA SER A 176 -20.47 -7.06 -3.44
C SER A 176 -20.53 -5.85 -4.38
N LEU A 177 -20.19 -5.97 -5.66
CA LEU A 177 -20.34 -4.88 -6.63
C LEU A 177 -21.79 -4.39 -6.77
N LEU A 178 -22.77 -5.30 -6.65
CA LEU A 178 -24.19 -4.96 -6.72
C LEU A 178 -24.73 -4.31 -5.44
N GLN A 179 -24.17 -4.66 -4.27
CA GLN A 179 -24.70 -4.28 -2.96
C GLN A 179 -23.91 -3.16 -2.28
N ASP A 180 -22.62 -3.05 -2.57
CA ASP A 180 -21.69 -2.16 -1.88
C ASP A 180 -21.33 -0.97 -2.77
N SER A 181 -22.01 0.16 -2.55
CA SER A 181 -21.81 1.40 -3.34
C SER A 181 -20.40 2.00 -3.28
N PHE A 182 -19.56 1.58 -2.32
CA PHE A 182 -18.17 2.02 -2.21
C PHE A 182 -17.24 1.29 -3.18
N ILE A 183 -17.65 0.14 -3.75
CA ILE A 183 -16.88 -0.57 -4.78
C ILE A 183 -17.18 0.08 -6.12
N SER A 184 -16.21 0.79 -6.68
CA SER A 184 -16.40 1.49 -7.96
C SER A 184 -15.85 0.73 -9.17
N HIS A 185 -15.00 -0.26 -8.93
CA HIS A 185 -14.35 -1.05 -9.98
C HIS A 185 -13.93 -2.43 -9.46
N LEU A 186 -14.12 -3.46 -10.30
CA LEU A 186 -13.57 -4.82 -10.19
C LEU A 186 -12.73 -5.15 -11.44
#